data_AF-A0A2G8IUC4-F1
#
_entry.id   AF-A0A2G8IUC4-F1
#
_cell.length_a   1.000
_cell.length_b   1.000
_cell.length_c   1.000
_cell.angle_alpha   90.00
_cell.angle_beta   90.00
_cell.angle_gamma   90.00
#
_symmetry.space_group_name_H-M   'P 1'
#
loop_
_entity.id
_entity.type
_entity.pdbx_description
1 polymer ?
#
loop_
_entity_poly.entity_id
_entity_poly.type
_entity_poly.pdbx_seq_one_letter_code
_entity_poly.pdbx_strand_id
1 'polypeptide(L)'
;MIRGETMNSFITTFNHSILKSSYSVEEFEKIGILIDNSLTKQYAKLISHDFNKFDLIADRIEEFKKFATFTHCIGNFTVLPHWMNSGRYLFSQDYWDITMYSLFEFFQPLGCWKKFVERYFLQPYVNNDEEWTVSEFWKGHFAGIGNYNQLKPQNEQELSEYLHKVNLRIEERGKWIIKKICEELKLQHFTFYDELKDRQIRFSNEMI
;
A
#
# COMPACT_ATOMS: atom_id res chain seq x y z
N MET A 1 -8.88 -19.62 -11.49
CA MET A 1 -7.76 -18.83 -12.07
C MET A 1 -7.45 -17.63 -11.18
N ILE A 2 -8.46 -16.83 -10.85
CA ILE A 2 -8.44 -15.93 -9.69
C ILE A 2 -8.73 -16.74 -8.43
N ARG A 3 -7.80 -16.80 -7.48
CA ARG A 3 -7.96 -17.51 -6.19
C ARG A 3 -7.19 -16.87 -5.05
N GLY A 4 -6.66 -15.66 -5.23
CA GLY A 4 -5.90 -14.97 -4.20
C GLY A 4 -6.29 -13.50 -4.12
N GLU A 5 -6.32 -13.00 -2.90
CA GLU A 5 -6.37 -11.60 -2.55
C GLU A 5 -5.04 -11.15 -1.98
N THR A 6 -4.78 -9.86 -2.10
CA THR A 6 -3.60 -9.22 -1.54
C THR A 6 -3.90 -7.79 -1.13
N MET A 7 -2.99 -7.19 -0.39
CA MET A 7 -3.06 -5.83 0.12
C MET A 7 -1.67 -5.20 0.18
N ASN A 8 -1.60 -3.86 0.25
CA ASN A 8 -0.38 -3.20 0.69
C ASN A 8 -0.11 -3.58 2.15
N SER A 9 1.08 -4.07 2.46
CA SER A 9 1.40 -4.55 3.81
C SER A 9 1.81 -3.42 4.74
N PHE A 10 0.90 -3.04 5.62
CA PHE A 10 1.20 -2.18 6.77
C PHE A 10 2.33 -2.75 7.63
N ILE A 11 2.29 -4.07 7.90
CA ILE A 11 3.25 -4.74 8.80
C ILE A 11 4.68 -4.64 8.24
N THR A 12 4.86 -4.79 6.93
CA THR A 12 6.18 -4.68 6.28
C THR A 12 6.79 -3.30 6.53
N THR A 13 6.03 -2.23 6.27
CA THR A 13 6.51 -0.86 6.44
C THR A 13 6.68 -0.50 7.91
N PHE A 14 5.71 -0.83 8.76
CA PHE A 14 5.78 -0.54 10.20
C PHE A 14 6.99 -1.18 10.87
N ASN A 15 7.21 -2.48 10.63
CA ASN A 15 8.37 -3.18 11.21
C ASN A 15 9.69 -2.60 10.69
N HIS A 16 9.75 -2.26 9.40
CA HIS A 16 10.94 -1.63 8.82
C HIS A 16 11.23 -0.27 9.46
N SER A 17 10.21 0.57 9.66
CA SER A 17 10.36 1.87 10.31
C SER A 17 10.79 1.74 11.77
N ILE A 18 10.28 0.77 12.53
CA ILE A 18 10.78 0.48 13.88
C ILE A 18 12.27 0.14 13.84
N LEU A 19 12.68 -0.82 13.02
CA LEU A 19 14.09 -1.27 12.96
C LEU A 19 15.06 -0.24 12.38
N LYS A 20 14.56 0.74 11.62
CA LYS A 20 15.35 1.84 11.03
C LYS A 20 15.33 3.12 11.84
N SER A 21 14.56 3.17 12.92
CA SER A 21 14.56 4.29 13.85
C SER A 21 15.93 4.47 14.49
N SER A 22 16.20 5.67 15.02
CA SER A 22 17.48 6.06 15.61
C SER A 22 17.78 5.40 16.97
N TYR A 23 17.61 4.07 17.03
CA TYR A 23 17.87 3.23 18.19
C TYR A 23 19.06 2.32 17.86
N SER A 24 20.04 2.30 18.75
CA SER A 24 21.12 1.33 18.76
C SER A 24 20.60 -0.07 19.11
N VAL A 25 21.41 -1.09 18.79
CA VAL A 25 21.12 -2.49 19.17
C VAL A 25 20.95 -2.61 20.68
N GLU A 26 21.81 -1.94 21.46
CA GLU A 26 21.74 -1.94 22.92
C GLU A 26 20.43 -1.31 23.44
N GLU A 27 19.90 -0.30 22.77
CA GLU A 27 18.62 0.33 23.14
C GLU A 27 17.44 -0.61 22.86
N PHE A 28 17.45 -1.33 21.74
CA PHE A 28 16.46 -2.39 21.48
C PHE A 28 16.55 -3.51 22.53
N GLU A 29 17.73 -3.96 22.88
CA GLU A 29 17.92 -5.02 23.89
C GLU A 29 17.46 -4.58 25.28
N LYS A 30 17.69 -3.32 25.68
CA LYS A 30 17.21 -2.76 26.96
C LYS A 30 15.69 -2.82 27.10
N ILE A 31 14.96 -2.70 26.00
CA ILE A 31 13.49 -2.81 25.97
C ILE A 31 13.02 -4.25 25.65
N GLY A 32 13.96 -5.19 25.60
CA GLY A 32 13.74 -6.61 25.37
C GLY A 32 13.47 -6.99 23.93
N ILE A 33 13.70 -6.10 22.95
CA ILE A 33 13.55 -6.39 21.53
C ILE A 33 14.85 -6.99 21.01
N LEU A 34 14.75 -8.19 20.44
CA LEU A 34 15.86 -8.88 19.78
C LEU A 34 15.73 -8.67 18.27
N ILE A 35 16.70 -7.97 17.66
CA ILE A 35 16.66 -7.58 16.24
C ILE A 35 16.69 -8.76 15.27
N ASP A 36 17.31 -9.87 15.66
CA ASP A 36 17.39 -11.10 14.84
C ASP A 36 16.09 -11.91 14.86
N ASN A 37 15.17 -11.57 15.78
CA ASN A 37 13.88 -12.23 15.90
C ASN A 37 12.78 -11.43 15.20
N SER A 38 11.78 -12.15 14.69
CA SER A 38 10.61 -11.51 14.09
C SER A 38 9.93 -10.54 15.05
N LEU A 39 9.81 -9.26 14.64
CA LEU A 39 9.16 -8.23 15.45
C LEU A 39 7.70 -8.55 15.79
N THR A 40 6.99 -9.27 14.92
CA THR A 40 5.58 -9.65 15.16
C THR A 40 5.39 -10.47 16.44
N LYS A 41 6.40 -11.27 16.83
CA LYS A 41 6.40 -12.04 18.08
C LYS A 41 6.74 -11.18 19.31
N GLN A 42 7.12 -9.94 19.11
CA GLN A 42 7.64 -9.03 20.12
C GLN A 42 6.77 -7.77 20.30
N TYR A 43 5.60 -7.70 19.65
CA TYR A 43 4.71 -6.54 19.72
C TYR A 43 4.23 -6.19 21.14
N ALA A 44 4.04 -7.17 22.02
CA ALA A 44 3.73 -6.89 23.42
C ALA A 44 4.78 -5.98 24.07
N LYS A 45 6.07 -6.20 23.76
CA LYS A 45 7.19 -5.39 24.27
C LYS A 45 7.20 -3.98 23.66
N LEU A 46 6.95 -3.86 22.35
CA LEU A 46 6.81 -2.57 21.68
C LEU A 46 5.67 -1.74 22.27
N ILE A 47 4.52 -2.37 22.54
CA ILE A 47 3.37 -1.73 23.17
C ILE A 47 3.73 -1.28 24.59
N SER A 48 4.36 -2.14 25.39
CA SER A 48 4.79 -1.77 26.75
C SER A 48 5.80 -0.64 26.80
N HIS A 49 6.67 -0.50 25.79
CA HIS A 49 7.65 0.57 25.71
C HIS A 49 7.08 1.90 25.18
N ASP A 50 5.87 1.87 24.62
CA ASP A 50 5.28 2.92 23.80
C ASP A 50 6.04 3.11 22.47
N PHE A 51 5.60 2.38 21.44
CA PHE A 51 6.19 2.43 20.10
C PHE A 51 6.09 3.80 19.42
N ASN A 52 5.34 4.76 19.98
CA ASN A 52 5.31 6.12 19.45
C ASN A 52 6.61 6.90 19.73
N LYS A 53 7.56 6.33 20.49
CA LYS A 53 8.87 6.95 20.77
C LYS A 53 9.94 6.66 19.72
N PHE A 54 9.65 5.80 18.75
CA PHE A 54 10.54 5.55 17.62
C PHE A 54 10.38 6.72 16.64
N ASP A 55 11.45 7.46 16.35
CA ASP A 55 11.45 8.71 15.56
C ASP A 55 10.71 8.57 14.21
N LEU A 56 11.01 7.52 13.44
CA LEU A 56 10.33 7.28 12.16
C LEU A 56 8.83 7.01 12.28
N ILE A 57 8.37 6.56 13.46
CA ILE A 57 6.93 6.38 13.76
C ILE A 57 6.35 7.68 14.32
N ALA A 58 7.02 8.31 15.28
CA ALA A 58 6.59 9.52 15.98
C ALA A 58 6.26 10.65 15.01
N ASP A 59 7.16 10.89 14.06
CA ASP A 59 7.05 11.96 13.07
C ASP A 59 5.91 11.77 12.08
N ARG A 60 5.38 10.54 11.95
CA ARG A 60 4.41 10.12 10.92
C ARG A 60 3.24 9.31 11.51
N ILE A 61 2.95 9.53 12.79
CA ILE A 61 2.03 8.65 13.54
C ILE A 61 0.61 8.69 12.96
N GLU A 62 0.16 9.85 12.48
CA GLU A 62 -1.18 9.99 11.92
C GLU A 62 -1.30 9.28 10.56
N GLU A 63 -0.26 9.31 9.73
CA GLU A 63 -0.19 8.58 8.48
C GLU A 63 -0.15 7.07 8.70
N PHE A 64 0.59 6.60 9.71
CA PHE A 64 0.58 5.19 10.12
C PHE A 64 -0.78 4.76 10.66
N LYS A 65 -1.43 5.57 11.52
CA LYS A 65 -2.80 5.29 12.00
C LYS A 65 -3.80 5.21 10.84
N LYS A 66 -3.69 6.13 9.86
CA LYS A 66 -4.51 6.11 8.65
C LYS A 66 -4.27 4.82 7.86
N PHE A 67 -3.02 4.41 7.68
CA PHE A 67 -2.70 3.19 6.93
C PHE A 67 -3.13 1.92 7.66
N ALA A 68 -2.97 1.87 8.98
CA ALA A 68 -3.48 0.78 9.81
C ALA A 68 -5.01 0.64 9.65
N THR A 69 -5.74 1.76 9.70
CA THR A 69 -7.19 1.80 9.48
C THR A 69 -7.57 1.26 8.10
N PHE A 70 -6.79 1.62 7.09
CA PHE A 70 -7.01 1.23 5.70
C PHE A 70 -6.57 -0.19 5.35
N THR A 71 -5.84 -0.87 6.23
CA THR A 71 -5.27 -2.21 5.97
C THR A 71 -6.36 -3.20 5.54
N HIS A 72 -7.51 -3.19 6.23
CA HIS A 72 -8.65 -4.08 5.97
C HIS A 72 -9.82 -3.40 5.25
N CYS A 73 -9.57 -2.32 4.51
CA CYS A 73 -10.59 -1.67 3.69
C CYS A 73 -10.65 -2.25 2.27
N ILE A 74 -11.83 -2.21 1.65
CA ILE A 74 -12.05 -2.71 0.27
C ILE A 74 -11.13 -2.04 -0.76
N GLY A 75 -10.72 -0.78 -0.51
CA GLY A 75 -9.78 -0.05 -1.35
C GLY A 75 -8.36 -0.63 -1.35
N ASN A 76 -7.96 -1.37 -0.32
CA ASN A 76 -6.64 -2.01 -0.23
C ASN A 76 -6.65 -3.44 -0.78
N PHE A 77 -7.79 -4.14 -0.72
CA PHE A 77 -7.91 -5.49 -1.27
C PHE A 77 -7.89 -5.48 -2.80
N THR A 78 -6.97 -6.26 -3.38
CA THR A 78 -6.98 -6.55 -4.81
C THR A 78 -6.97 -8.04 -5.07
N VAL A 79 -7.65 -8.41 -6.14
CA VAL A 79 -7.81 -9.76 -6.63
C VAL A 79 -6.65 -10.09 -7.58
N LEU A 80 -5.96 -11.20 -7.35
CA LEU A 80 -4.83 -11.64 -8.16
C LEU A 80 -5.05 -13.03 -8.80
N PRO A 81 -4.45 -13.28 -9.97
CA PRO A 81 -4.25 -14.63 -10.45
C PRO A 81 -3.45 -15.45 -9.43
N HIS A 82 -3.85 -16.71 -9.21
CA HIS A 82 -3.23 -17.59 -8.21
C HIS A 82 -1.70 -17.69 -8.34
N TRP A 83 -1.23 -17.80 -9.58
CA TRP A 83 0.20 -17.93 -9.89
C TRP A 83 1.01 -16.69 -9.52
N MET A 84 0.40 -15.49 -9.54
CA MET A 84 1.06 -14.27 -9.08
C MET A 84 1.02 -14.11 -7.58
N ASN A 85 -0.04 -14.63 -6.92
CA ASN A 85 -0.12 -14.54 -5.47
C ASN A 85 0.96 -15.39 -4.78
N SER A 86 1.32 -16.51 -5.41
CA SER A 86 2.38 -17.41 -4.92
C SER A 86 3.77 -16.79 -5.15
N GLY A 87 4.53 -16.55 -4.08
CA GLY A 87 5.89 -15.99 -4.19
C GLY A 87 5.96 -14.46 -4.32
N ARG A 88 4.81 -13.77 -4.30
CA ARG A 88 4.72 -12.32 -4.47
C ARG A 88 5.57 -11.52 -3.49
N TYR A 89 5.50 -11.90 -2.22
CA TYR A 89 6.24 -11.24 -1.13
C TYR A 89 7.75 -11.13 -1.43
N LEU A 90 8.34 -12.14 -2.06
CA LEU A 90 9.78 -12.17 -2.34
C LEU A 90 10.22 -11.10 -3.34
N PHE A 91 9.37 -10.76 -4.32
CA PHE A 91 9.73 -9.80 -5.35
C PHE A 91 9.16 -8.39 -5.12
N SER A 92 8.05 -8.27 -4.38
CA SER A 92 7.40 -6.97 -4.17
C SER A 92 7.31 -6.53 -2.73
N GLN A 93 7.59 -7.39 -1.74
CA GLN A 93 7.45 -7.05 -0.32
C GLN A 93 6.06 -6.52 0.06
N ASP A 94 5.06 -6.86 -0.74
CA ASP A 94 3.69 -6.35 -0.65
C ASP A 94 3.54 -4.86 -0.94
N TYR A 95 4.48 -4.25 -1.66
CA TYR A 95 4.27 -2.96 -2.30
C TYR A 95 3.49 -3.13 -3.61
N TRP A 96 2.36 -2.43 -3.69
CA TRP A 96 1.41 -2.61 -4.76
C TRP A 96 1.86 -2.01 -6.09
N ASP A 97 2.60 -0.91 -6.10
CA ASP A 97 3.18 -0.35 -7.32
C ASP A 97 4.15 -1.35 -8.01
N ILE A 98 4.98 -2.06 -7.25
CA ILE A 98 5.86 -3.12 -7.79
C ILE A 98 5.04 -4.26 -8.38
N THR A 99 4.01 -4.71 -7.66
CA THR A 99 3.13 -5.79 -8.17
C THR A 99 2.38 -5.34 -9.42
N MET A 100 1.90 -4.09 -9.44
CA MET A 100 1.22 -3.48 -10.58
C MET A 100 2.16 -3.32 -11.78
N TYR A 101 3.43 -3.01 -11.56
CA TYR A 101 4.43 -2.95 -12.61
C TYR A 101 4.61 -4.31 -13.30
N SER A 102 4.74 -5.40 -12.53
CA SER A 102 4.80 -6.75 -13.10
C SER A 102 3.51 -7.14 -13.84
N LEU A 103 2.34 -6.72 -13.36
CA LEU A 103 1.06 -6.91 -14.06
C LEU A 103 1.00 -6.12 -15.37
N PHE A 104 1.51 -4.89 -15.37
CA PHE A 104 1.60 -4.03 -16.55
C PHE A 104 2.48 -4.68 -17.62
N GLU A 105 3.70 -5.10 -17.28
CA GLU A 105 4.60 -5.78 -18.22
C GLU A 105 3.99 -7.05 -18.81
N PHE A 106 3.18 -7.78 -18.04
CA PHE A 106 2.50 -8.98 -18.51
C PHE A 106 1.29 -8.68 -19.41
N PHE A 107 0.43 -7.73 -19.03
CA PHE A 107 -0.85 -7.47 -19.72
C PHE A 107 -0.76 -6.45 -20.86
N GLN A 108 0.27 -5.59 -20.87
CA GLN A 108 0.43 -4.56 -21.89
C GLN A 108 0.64 -5.17 -23.29
N PRO A 109 1.52 -6.17 -23.50
CA PRO A 109 1.68 -6.82 -24.80
C PRO A 109 0.43 -7.59 -25.27
N LEU A 110 -0.46 -7.94 -24.34
CA LEU A 110 -1.72 -8.63 -24.61
C LEU A 110 -2.89 -7.68 -24.91
N GLY A 111 -2.67 -6.36 -24.85
CA GLY A 111 -3.74 -5.37 -25.01
C GLY A 111 -4.82 -5.43 -23.92
N CYS A 112 -4.51 -6.05 -22.77
CA CYS A 112 -5.47 -6.30 -21.70
C CYS A 112 -5.32 -5.33 -20.51
N TRP A 113 -4.26 -4.52 -20.49
CA TRP A 113 -3.89 -3.70 -19.33
C TRP A 113 -5.00 -2.73 -18.90
N LYS A 114 -5.48 -1.87 -19.80
CA LYS A 114 -6.53 -0.88 -19.45
C LYS A 114 -7.82 -1.54 -18.96
N LYS A 115 -8.24 -2.62 -19.62
CA LYS A 115 -9.41 -3.43 -19.18
C LYS A 115 -9.21 -4.01 -17.79
N PHE A 116 -8.00 -4.46 -17.47
CA PHE A 116 -7.65 -4.94 -16.12
C PHE A 116 -7.75 -3.81 -15.10
N VAL A 117 -7.18 -2.64 -15.40
CA VAL A 117 -7.25 -1.45 -14.53
C VAL A 117 -8.70 -1.04 -14.27
N GLU A 118 -9.52 -0.94 -15.31
CA GLU A 118 -10.93 -0.58 -15.20
C GLU A 118 -11.73 -1.59 -14.40
N ARG A 119 -11.54 -2.89 -14.67
CA ARG A 119 -12.28 -3.97 -14.02
C ARG A 119 -12.09 -3.98 -12.50
N TYR A 120 -10.90 -3.61 -12.02
CA TYR A 120 -10.54 -3.66 -10.60
C TYR A 120 -10.39 -2.27 -9.95
N PHE A 121 -10.80 -1.21 -10.65
CA PHE A 121 -10.77 0.18 -10.18
C PHE A 121 -9.36 0.62 -9.74
N LEU A 122 -8.35 0.32 -10.55
CA LEU A 122 -6.93 0.54 -10.22
C LEU A 122 -6.37 1.87 -10.74
N GLN A 123 -7.21 2.76 -11.26
CA GLN A 123 -6.84 4.09 -11.76
C GLN A 123 -5.99 4.88 -10.76
N PRO A 124 -6.24 4.85 -9.42
CA PRO A 124 -5.38 5.53 -8.45
C PRO A 124 -3.90 5.11 -8.46
N TYR A 125 -3.56 3.97 -9.06
CA TYR A 125 -2.20 3.42 -9.13
C TYR A 125 -1.51 3.63 -10.48
N VAL A 126 -2.17 4.25 -11.45
CA VAL A 126 -1.64 4.49 -12.80
C VAL A 126 -1.78 5.96 -13.20
N ASN A 127 -0.91 6.44 -14.08
CA ASN A 127 -0.97 7.78 -14.62
C ASN A 127 -2.02 7.86 -15.74
N ASN A 128 -2.65 9.02 -15.90
CA ASN A 128 -3.54 9.29 -17.04
C ASN A 128 -2.73 9.69 -18.29
N ASP A 129 -1.87 8.77 -18.75
CA ASP A 129 -1.14 8.88 -20.01
C ASP A 129 -1.70 7.91 -21.06
N GLU A 130 -1.08 7.82 -22.24
CA GLU A 130 -1.58 6.94 -23.30
C GLU A 130 -1.56 5.46 -22.89
N GLU A 131 -0.60 5.02 -22.09
CA GLU A 131 -0.39 3.61 -21.76
C GLU A 131 -0.96 3.22 -20.39
N TRP A 132 -1.44 4.19 -19.62
CA TRP A 132 -1.77 4.06 -18.20
C TRP A 132 -0.59 3.50 -17.40
N THR A 133 0.56 4.16 -17.51
CA THR A 133 1.80 3.70 -16.85
C THR A 133 1.62 3.62 -15.34
N VAL A 134 2.23 2.60 -14.72
CA VAL A 134 2.16 2.41 -13.26
C VAL A 134 2.94 3.50 -12.55
N SER A 135 2.34 4.07 -11.49
CA SER A 135 2.92 5.17 -10.75
C SER A 135 3.58 4.69 -9.44
N GLU A 136 4.87 5.00 -9.29
CA GLU A 136 5.64 4.64 -8.10
C GLU A 136 5.11 5.29 -6.81
N PHE A 137 5.28 4.61 -5.68
CA PHE A 137 5.01 5.16 -4.37
C PHE A 137 6.03 6.24 -3.97
N TRP A 138 7.29 6.07 -4.34
CA TRP A 138 8.31 7.11 -4.24
C TRP A 138 9.20 7.09 -5.48
N LYS A 139 9.86 8.22 -5.75
CA LYS A 139 10.70 8.33 -6.95
C LYS A 139 11.81 7.28 -6.95
N GLY A 140 11.87 6.49 -8.02
CA GLY A 140 12.92 5.48 -8.20
C GLY A 140 12.67 4.17 -7.45
N HIS A 141 11.47 3.95 -6.91
CA HIS A 141 11.11 2.68 -6.27
C HIS A 141 11.29 1.48 -7.21
N PHE A 142 10.96 1.61 -8.50
CA PHE A 142 11.15 0.54 -9.49
C PHE A 142 12.62 0.18 -9.71
N ALA A 143 13.56 1.10 -9.44
CA ALA A 143 14.99 0.79 -9.53
C ALA A 143 15.44 -0.22 -8.46
N GLY A 144 14.64 -0.42 -7.39
CA GLY A 144 14.87 -1.46 -6.37
C GLY A 144 14.41 -2.86 -6.78
N ILE A 145 13.72 -3.03 -7.92
CA ILE A 145 13.26 -4.34 -8.39
C ILE A 145 14.44 -5.28 -8.58
N GLY A 146 14.35 -6.48 -8.01
CA GLY A 146 15.43 -7.47 -7.99
C GLY A 146 16.40 -7.33 -6.80
N ASN A 147 16.33 -6.24 -6.03
CA ASN A 147 17.07 -6.08 -4.79
C ASN A 147 16.14 -5.97 -3.58
N TYR A 148 15.96 -7.10 -2.89
CA TYR A 148 15.07 -7.22 -1.72
C TYR A 148 15.31 -6.17 -0.62
N ASN A 149 16.55 -5.69 -0.47
CA ASN A 149 16.91 -4.69 0.54
C ASN A 149 16.55 -3.25 0.13
N GLN A 150 16.30 -3.00 -1.16
CA GLN A 150 15.97 -1.68 -1.72
C GLN A 150 14.47 -1.50 -2.01
N LEU A 151 13.65 -2.53 -1.81
CA LEU A 151 12.20 -2.47 -1.99
C LEU A 151 11.44 -1.81 -0.83
N LYS A 152 12.12 -1.44 0.25
CA LYS A 152 11.53 -0.71 1.38
C LYS A 152 12.07 0.73 1.37
N PRO A 153 11.37 1.71 1.95
CA PRO A 153 11.89 3.07 2.06
C PRO A 153 13.28 3.11 2.72
N GLN A 154 14.26 3.72 2.07
CA GLN A 154 15.64 3.79 2.55
C GLN A 154 15.92 5.04 3.39
N ASN A 155 15.04 6.04 3.29
CA ASN A 155 15.16 7.30 4.00
C ASN A 155 13.77 7.86 4.34
N GLU A 156 13.79 8.92 5.14
CA GLU A 156 12.60 9.63 5.61
C GLU A 156 11.69 10.19 4.51
N GLN A 157 12.29 10.66 3.41
CA GLN A 157 11.53 11.21 2.29
C GLN A 157 10.73 10.11 1.59
N GLU A 158 11.38 8.98 1.27
CA GLU A 158 10.71 7.83 0.66
C GLU A 158 9.60 7.27 1.55
N LEU A 159 9.80 7.25 2.87
CA LEU A 159 8.79 6.81 3.82
C LEU A 159 7.58 7.75 3.83
N SER A 160 7.81 9.07 3.85
CA SER A 160 6.74 10.06 3.76
C SER A 160 5.97 9.96 2.45
N GLU A 161 6.67 9.85 1.31
CA GLU A 161 6.05 9.70 0.00
C GLU A 161 5.21 8.43 -0.09
N TYR A 162 5.73 7.31 0.42
CA TYR A 162 5.01 6.04 0.50
C TYR A 162 3.73 6.17 1.32
N LEU A 163 3.84 6.62 2.58
CA LEU A 163 2.70 6.70 3.50
C LEU A 163 1.63 7.67 2.98
N HIS A 164 2.03 8.77 2.38
CA HIS A 164 1.10 9.71 1.76
C HIS A 164 0.34 9.04 0.60
N LYS A 165 1.05 8.48 -0.39
CA LYS A 165 0.43 7.90 -1.58
C LYS A 165 -0.36 6.62 -1.29
N VAL A 166 0.13 5.72 -0.44
CA VAL A 166 -0.59 4.47 -0.13
C VAL A 166 -1.94 4.77 0.51
N ASN A 167 -1.98 5.72 1.46
CA ASN A 167 -3.22 6.15 2.08
C ASN A 167 -4.17 6.80 1.08
N LEU A 168 -3.67 7.74 0.28
CA LEU A 168 -4.46 8.46 -0.73
C LEU A 168 -5.09 7.52 -1.75
N ARG A 169 -4.30 6.57 -2.28
CA ARG A 169 -4.73 5.62 -3.31
C ARG A 169 -5.74 4.60 -2.78
N ILE A 170 -5.53 4.08 -1.57
CA ILE A 170 -6.50 3.17 -0.93
C ILE A 170 -7.83 3.88 -0.71
N GLU A 171 -7.78 5.12 -0.19
CA GLU A 171 -8.99 5.90 0.09
C GLU A 171 -9.77 6.21 -1.18
N GLU A 172 -9.11 6.72 -2.23
CA GLU A 172 -9.75 7.05 -3.50
C GLU A 172 -10.41 5.83 -4.12
N ARG A 173 -9.65 4.72 -4.21
CA ARG A 173 -10.15 3.46 -4.75
C ARG A 173 -11.34 2.95 -3.94
N GLY A 174 -11.25 2.96 -2.61
CA GLY A 174 -12.31 2.52 -1.72
C GLY A 174 -13.60 3.31 -1.91
N LYS A 175 -13.52 4.65 -1.93
CA LYS A 175 -14.66 5.54 -2.16
C LYS A 175 -15.33 5.26 -3.51
N TRP A 176 -14.54 5.04 -4.56
CA TRP A 176 -15.09 4.73 -5.88
C TRP A 176 -15.78 3.36 -5.94
N ILE A 177 -15.19 2.33 -5.33
CA ILE A 177 -15.81 0.99 -5.25
C ILE A 177 -17.16 1.08 -4.54
N ILE A 178 -17.23 1.78 -3.40
CA ILE A 178 -18.48 1.95 -2.65
C ILE A 178 -19.52 2.70 -3.49
N LYS A 179 -19.13 3.78 -4.18
CA LYS A 179 -20.02 4.49 -5.12
C LYS A 179 -20.63 3.55 -6.15
N LYS A 180 -19.80 2.74 -6.81
CA LYS A 180 -20.24 1.80 -7.84
C LYS A 180 -21.18 0.73 -7.30
N ILE A 181 -20.88 0.17 -6.14
CA ILE A 181 -21.76 -0.79 -5.45
C ILE A 181 -23.12 -0.15 -5.12
N CYS A 182 -23.13 1.09 -4.60
CA CYS A 182 -24.37 1.78 -4.31
C CYS A 182 -25.20 2.07 -5.57
N GLU A 183 -24.55 2.44 -6.67
CA GLU A 183 -25.21 2.65 -7.96
C GLU A 183 -25.85 1.36 -8.50
N GLU A 184 -25.10 0.25 -8.49
CA GLU A 184 -25.55 -1.05 -9.00
C GLU A 184 -26.69 -1.65 -8.18
N LEU A 185 -26.60 -1.54 -6.84
CA LEU A 185 -27.59 -2.10 -5.92
C LEU A 185 -28.75 -1.15 -5.60
N LYS A 186 -28.79 0.04 -6.23
CA LYS A 186 -29.81 1.08 -6.00
C LYS A 186 -29.89 1.56 -4.53
N LEU A 187 -28.72 1.71 -3.89
CA LEU A 187 -28.56 2.09 -2.48
C LEU A 187 -28.22 3.58 -2.31
N GLN A 188 -28.57 4.45 -3.26
CA GLN A 188 -28.25 5.88 -3.22
C GLN A 188 -29.00 6.67 -2.13
N HIS A 189 -29.89 6.01 -1.37
CA HIS A 189 -30.63 6.61 -0.25
C HIS A 189 -29.79 6.72 1.03
N PHE A 190 -28.62 6.07 1.11
CA PHE A 190 -27.73 6.23 2.25
C PHE A 190 -27.09 7.61 2.27
N THR A 191 -27.04 8.24 3.45
CA THR A 191 -26.51 9.61 3.62
C THR A 191 -25.05 9.75 3.19
N PHE A 192 -24.21 8.73 3.41
CA PHE A 192 -22.81 8.78 2.97
C PHE A 192 -22.65 8.83 1.44
N TYR A 193 -23.68 8.42 0.68
CA TYR A 193 -23.63 8.46 -0.79
C TYR A 193 -23.62 9.90 -1.32
N ASP A 194 -24.15 10.87 -0.57
CA ASP A 194 -24.13 12.27 -0.95
C ASP A 194 -22.71 12.81 -1.12
N GLU A 195 -21.75 12.28 -0.34
CA GLU A 195 -20.32 12.61 -0.46
C GLU A 195 -19.65 11.97 -1.69
N LEU A 196 -20.30 10.97 -2.31
CA LEU A 196 -19.77 10.18 -3.41
C LEU A 196 -20.40 10.52 -4.75
N LYS A 197 -21.63 11.06 -4.79
CA LYS A 197 -22.44 11.16 -6.02
C LYS A 197 -21.73 11.85 -7.19
N ASP A 198 -21.03 12.95 -6.93
CA ASP A 198 -20.34 13.78 -7.93
C ASP A 198 -18.87 13.40 -8.10
N ARG A 199 -18.36 12.45 -7.30
CA ARG A 199 -16.98 11.98 -7.38
C ARG A 199 -16.77 11.28 -8.72
N GLN A 200 -15.61 11.51 -9.32
CA GLN A 200 -15.06 10.71 -10.41
C GLN A 200 -13.83 9.98 -9.90
N ILE A 201 -13.55 8.77 -10.42
CA ILE A 201 -12.30 8.09 -10.11
C ILE A 201 -11.14 8.90 -10.68
N ARG A 202 -10.12 9.11 -9.86
CA ARG A 202 -8.93 9.87 -10.23
C ARG A 202 -7.76 8.94 -10.51
N PHE A 203 -6.95 9.32 -11.48
CA PHE A 203 -5.66 8.70 -11.78
C PHE A 203 -4.59 9.19 -10.81
N SER A 204 -3.46 8.47 -10.74
CA SER A 204 -2.39 8.78 -9.79
C SER A 204 -1.85 10.21 -9.91
N ASN A 205 -1.77 10.76 -11.13
CA ASN A 205 -1.25 12.10 -11.40
C ASN A 205 -2.31 13.20 -11.27
N GLU A 206 -3.55 12.86 -10.91
CA GLU A 206 -4.66 13.79 -10.66
C GLU A 206 -4.94 13.98 -9.16
N MET A 207 -4.23 13.22 -8.32
CA MET A 207 -4.32 13.26 -6.87
C MET A 207 -3.06 13.96 -6.35
N ILE A 208 -3.18 15.25 -6.06
CA ILE A 208 -2.12 16.07 -5.42
C ILE A 208 -2.02 15.72 -3.95
#